data_AF-A0A855KRM6-F1
#
_entry.id   AF-A0A855KRM6-F1
#
_cell.length_a   1.000
_cell.length_b   1.000
_cell.length_c   1.000
_cell.angle_alpha   90.00
_cell.angle_beta   90.00
_cell.angle_gamma   90.00
#
_symmetry.space_group_name_H-M   'P 1'
#
loop_
_entity.id
_entity.type
_entity.pdbx_description
1 polymer ?
#
loop_
_entity_poly.entity_id
_entity_poly.type
_entity_poly.pdbx_seq_one_letter_code
_entity_poly.pdbx_strand_id
1 'polypeptide(L)' 'MPIITLAAPLVNGDLWDPLDAGASCEDVVALICGDDLRPPPTSLVIKVTTESGKLVELRIPNSGGKASVRIDGKSV' A
#
# COMPACT_ATOMS: atom_id res chain seq x y z
N MET A 1 -5.19 8.72 -12.07
CA MET A 1 -4.89 7.62 -11.13
C MET A 1 -5.32 8.06 -9.74
N PRO A 2 -5.85 7.16 -8.89
CA PRO A 2 -6.12 7.48 -7.49
C PRO A 2 -4.85 7.99 -6.79
N ILE A 3 -5.02 8.94 -5.87
CA ILE A 3 -3.92 9.60 -5.15
C ILE A 3 -3.16 8.60 -4.28
N ILE A 4 -3.85 7.58 -3.76
CA ILE A 4 -3.29 6.51 -2.96
C ILE A 4 -3.80 5.18 -3.51
N THR A 5 -2.91 4.19 -3.63
CA THR A 5 -3.28 2.79 -3.86
C THR A 5 -2.61 1.91 -2.82
N LEU A 6 -3.29 0.83 -2.46
CA LEU A 6 -2.85 -0.12 -1.45
C LEU A 6 -2.98 -1.52 -2.00
N ALA A 7 -1.86 -2.23 -2.01
CA ALA A 7 -1.82 -3.62 -2.44
C ALA A 7 -1.13 -4.46 -1.37
N ALA A 8 -1.72 -5.61 -1.06
CA ALA A 8 -1.16 -6.58 -0.13
C ALA A 8 -1.22 -7.99 -0.73
N PRO A 9 -0.08 -8.59 -1.11
CA PRO A 9 -0.05 -10.01 -1.44
C PRO A 9 -0.26 -10.84 -0.18
N LEU A 10 -1.21 -11.78 -0.22
CA LEU A 10 -1.64 -12.59 0.91
C LEU A 10 -0.92 -13.94 0.95
N VAL A 11 -0.90 -14.57 2.12
CA VAL A 11 -0.22 -15.87 2.33
C VAL A 11 -0.78 -17.01 1.47
N ASN A 12 -2.00 -16.89 0.97
CA ASN A 12 -2.62 -17.88 0.08
C ASN A 12 -2.33 -17.66 -1.41
N GLY A 13 -1.54 -16.63 -1.76
CA GLY A 13 -1.20 -16.27 -3.13
C GLY A 13 -2.12 -15.23 -3.77
N ASP A 14 -3.21 -14.83 -3.10
CA ASP A 14 -4.10 -13.79 -3.61
C ASP A 14 -3.45 -12.40 -3.51
N LEU A 15 -3.87 -11.49 -4.38
CA LEU A 15 -3.56 -10.08 -4.28
C LEU A 15 -4.78 -9.34 -3.75
N TRP A 16 -4.63 -8.74 -2.57
CA TRP A 16 -5.64 -7.85 -2.01
C TRP A 16 -5.37 -6.40 -2.43
N ASP A 17 -6.25 -5.85 -3.26
CA ASP A 17 -6.23 -4.46 -3.75
C ASP A 17 -7.65 -3.88 -3.64
N PRO A 18 -8.06 -3.46 -2.42
CA PRO A 18 -9.46 -3.17 -2.09
C PRO A 18 -9.88 -1.73 -2.43
N LEU A 19 -8.95 -0.88 -2.88
CA LEU A 19 -9.22 0.54 -3.07
C LEU A 19 -9.58 0.83 -4.52
N ASP A 20 -10.80 1.33 -4.72
CA ASP A 20 -11.25 1.78 -6.03
C ASP A 20 -10.61 3.12 -6.45
N ALA A 21 -10.73 3.42 -7.75
CA ALA A 21 -10.32 4.69 -8.31
C ALA A 21 -11.15 5.84 -7.71
N GLY A 22 -10.57 6.56 -6.73
CA GLY A 22 -11.22 7.69 -6.05
C GLY A 22 -11.30 7.55 -4.54
N ALA A 23 -10.77 6.47 -3.96
CA ALA A 23 -10.66 6.32 -2.51
C ALA A 23 -10.02 7.56 -1.85
N SER A 24 -10.63 8.02 -0.76
CA SER A 24 -10.13 9.13 0.04
C SER A 24 -9.03 8.67 1.00
N CYS A 25 -8.27 9.61 1.55
CA CYS A 25 -7.33 9.30 2.63
C CYS A 25 -8.04 8.71 3.87
N GLU A 26 -9.30 9.08 4.11
CA GLU A 26 -10.10 8.54 5.21
C GLU A 26 -10.41 7.05 5.00
N ASP A 27 -10.81 6.66 3.78
CA ASP A 27 -11.06 5.26 3.43
C ASP A 27 -9.80 4.41 3.64
N VAL A 28 -8.64 4.94 3.25
CA VAL A 28 -7.34 4.28 3.44
C VAL A 28 -7.04 4.05 4.92
N VAL A 29 -7.23 5.08 5.76
CA VAL A 29 -6.97 4.99 7.21
C VAL A 29 -7.94 4.01 7.88
N ALA A 30 -9.23 4.12 7.56
CA ALA A 30 -10.25 3.22 8.09
C ALA A 30 -9.98 1.76 7.73
N LEU A 31 -9.51 1.52 6.51
CA LEU A 31 -9.15 0.19 6.02
C LEU A 31 -7.89 -0.38 6.69
N ILE A 32 -6.77 0.36 6.71
CA ILE A 32 -5.49 -0.12 7.24
C ILE A 32 -5.56 -0.34 8.76
N CYS A 33 -6.24 0.56 9.47
CA CYS A 33 -6.41 0.48 10.91
C CYS A 33 -7.63 -0.35 11.32
N GLY A 34 -8.35 -0.92 10.35
CA GLY A 34 -9.51 -1.79 10.56
C GLY A 34 -9.11 -3.22 10.93
N ASP A 35 -10.04 -3.93 11.57
CA ASP A 35 -9.78 -5.19 12.29
C ASP A 35 -9.77 -6.45 11.38
N ASP A 36 -10.09 -6.37 10.09
CA ASP A 36 -10.35 -7.59 9.29
C ASP A 36 -9.56 -7.69 7.97
N LEU A 37 -8.26 -7.98 8.09
CA LEU A 37 -7.45 -8.48 6.98
C LEU A 37 -7.31 -10.01 7.07
N ARG A 38 -8.23 -10.75 6.45
CA ARG A 38 -8.13 -12.21 6.28
C ARG A 38 -8.10 -12.58 4.80
N PRO A 39 -7.18 -13.44 4.32
CA PRO A 39 -5.96 -13.98 4.96
C PRO A 39 -4.85 -12.94 5.26
N PRO A 40 -3.86 -13.26 6.12
CA PRO A 40 -2.80 -12.31 6.48
C PRO A 40 -1.95 -11.84 5.27
N PRO A 41 -1.59 -10.55 5.21
CA PRO A 41 -0.70 -10.03 4.18
C PRO A 41 0.76 -10.43 4.45
N THR A 42 1.50 -10.78 3.38
CA THR A 42 2.95 -11.03 3.42
C THR A 42 3.78 -9.76 3.32
N SER A 43 3.19 -8.71 2.75
CA SER A 43 3.74 -7.35 2.71
C SER A 43 2.63 -6.34 2.42
N LEU A 44 2.95 -5.07 2.65
CA LEU A 44 2.13 -3.94 2.27
C LEU A 44 2.89 -3.08 1.25
N VAL A 45 2.24 -2.75 0.14
CA VAL A 45 2.73 -1.80 -0.85
C VAL A 45 1.77 -0.63 -0.90
N ILE A 46 2.26 0.55 -0.54
CA ILE A 46 1.51 1.80 -0.59
C ILE A 46 2.14 2.65 -1.69
N LYS A 47 1.33 3.08 -2.66
CA LYS A 47 1.75 4.06 -3.65
C LYS A 47 0.96 5.34 -3.50
N VAL A 48 1.67 6.46 -3.43
CA VAL A 48 1.10 7.80 -3.27
C VAL A 48 1.59 8.68 -4.40
N THR A 49 0.66 9.34 -5.10
CA THR A 49 0.98 10.45 -6.00
C THR A 49 0.87 11.75 -5.21
N THR A 50 1.98 12.44 -5.01
CA THR A 50 2.01 13.71 -4.25
C THR A 50 1.40 14.86 -5.07
N GLU A 51 1.12 15.99 -4.41
CA GLU A 51 0.69 17.23 -5.10
C GLU A 51 1.71 17.72 -6.14
N SER A 52 3.00 17.40 -5.94
CA SER A 52 4.07 17.67 -6.91
C SER A 52 4.08 16.70 -8.10
N GLY A 53 3.18 15.72 -8.14
CA GLY A 53 3.09 14.69 -9.19
C GLY A 53 4.11 13.56 -9.05
N LYS A 54 4.92 13.54 -7.99
CA LYS A 54 5.89 12.45 -7.76
C LYS A 54 5.19 11.20 -7.26
N LEU A 55 5.68 10.04 -7.71
CA LEU A 55 5.22 8.75 -7.22
C LEU A 55 6.11 8.26 -6.08
N VAL A 56 5.55 8.19 -4.89
CA VAL A 56 6.18 7.57 -3.72
C VAL A 56 5.66 6.14 -3.60
N GLU A 57 6.56 5.17 -3.57
CA GLU A 57 6.25 3.76 -3.30
C GLU A 57 6.91 3.35 -1.98
N LEU A 58 6.09 3.01 -0.99
CA LEU A 58 6.52 2.45 0.28
C LEU A 58 6.21 0.95 0.29
N ARG A 59 7.22 0.13 0.58
CA ARG A 59 7.05 -1.31 0.79
C ARG A 59 7.42 -1.67 2.22
N ILE A 60 6.51 -2.35 2.90
CA ILE A 60 6.68 -2.84 4.27
C ILE A 60 6.53 -4.37 4.24
N PRO A 61 7.61 -5.13 4.46
CA PRO A 61 7.49 -6.58 4.55
C PRO A 61 6.86 -7.00 5.88
N ASN A 62 5.96 -8.00 5.88
CA ASN A 62 5.46 -8.63 7.11
C ASN A 62 6.44 -9.72 7.57
N SER A 63 7.66 -9.29 7.90
CA SER A 63 8.76 -10.13 8.38
C SER A 63 9.79 -9.26 9.12
N GLY A 64 10.89 -9.85 9.59
CA GLY A 64 12.01 -9.08 10.15
C GLY A 64 12.80 -8.22 9.13
N GLY A 65 12.33 -8.12 7.88
CA GLY A 65 12.95 -7.30 6.84
C GLY A 65 12.79 -5.80 7.07
N LYS A 66 13.59 -4.99 6.34
CA LYS A 66 13.49 -3.52 6.38
C LYS A 66 12.44 -3.02 5.41
N ALA A 67 11.69 -1.99 5.81
CA ALA A 67 10.89 -1.21 4.88
C ALA A 67 11.78 -0.49 3.86
N SER A 68 11.24 -0.23 2.68
CA SER A 68 11.94 0.50 1.61
C SER A 68 11.05 1.55 0.98
N VAL A 69 11.63 2.69 0.62
CA VAL A 69 10.95 3.79 -0.07
C VAL A 69 11.60 3.98 -1.44
N ARG A 70 10.76 4.22 -2.46
CA ARG A 70 11.18 4.69 -3.77
C ARG A 70 10.43 5.96 -4.13
N ILE A 71 11.13 6.92 -4.73
CA ILE A 71 10.54 8.12 -5.33
C ILE A 71 10.86 8.07 -6.82
N ASP A 72 9.82 8.07 -7.67
CA ASP A 72 9.94 7.96 -9.13
C ASP A 72 10.83 6.78 -9.56
N GLY A 73 10.67 5.65 -8.87
CA GLY A 73 11.42 4.41 -9.10
C GLY A 73 12.83 4.37 -8.51
N LYS A 74 13.33 5.46 -7.92
CA LYS A 74 14.66 5.53 -7.29
C LYS A 74 14.56 5.30 -5.79
N SER A 75 15.36 4.37 -5.25
CA SER A 75 15.45 4.17 -3.81
C SER A 75 15.97 5.42 -3.11
N VAL A 76 15.44 5.70 -1.92
CA VAL A 76 15.90 6.75 -0.99
C VAL A 76 16.78 6.13 0.09
#